data_AF-A0AAE2CFI4-F1
#
_entry.id   AF-A0AAE2CFI4-F1
#
_cell.length_a   1.000
_cell.length_b   1.000
_cell.length_c   1.000
_cell.angle_alpha   90.00
_cell.angle_beta   90.00
_cell.angle_gamma   90.00
#
_symmetry.space_group_name_H-M   'P 1'
#
loop_
_entity.id
_entity.type
_entity.pdbx_description
1 polymer ?
#
loop_
_entity_poly.entity_id
_entity_poly.type
_entity_poly.pdbx_seq_one_letter_code
_entity_poly.pdbx_strand_id
1 'polypeptide(L)'
;MESSRARGPSHWDFIWKAKVPNRVKKLCWKICKEAVPVTNNLAKRRVSIEDLCPSRKHGGTTVPKKPWIFIWQKPPTHTVKLNFDGAGFRAERGVVFGVIARDEKGKCVGWKMGFLANIYDAMLTEARAARGAADLVGHHRWDNLILEGDNFQICTSLVSQEEDPWTTSPILNETKTILAVVRSVTISFINREGNHAAHCVARAANSGLPRIVLPMNVVAACQVDLLTI
;
A
#
# COMPACT_ATOMS: atom_id res chain seq x y z
N MET A 1 -25.27 0.85 -38.26
CA MET A 1 -23.95 0.36 -38.74
C MET A 1 -22.94 1.41 -38.35
N GLU A 2 -22.37 1.25 -37.16
CA GLU A 2 -21.61 2.31 -36.48
C GLU A 2 -20.11 2.04 -36.57
N SER A 3 -19.40 3.12 -36.86
CA SER A 3 -18.03 3.19 -37.35
C SER A 3 -17.00 2.65 -36.36
N SER A 4 -16.21 1.67 -36.80
CA SER A 4 -14.99 1.21 -36.16
C SER A 4 -13.95 2.33 -36.15
N ARG A 5 -13.90 3.12 -35.07
CA ARG A 5 -12.75 4.01 -34.81
C ARG A 5 -11.54 3.14 -34.51
N ALA A 6 -10.62 3.09 -35.46
CA ALA A 6 -9.27 2.56 -35.28
C ALA A 6 -8.66 3.18 -34.01
N ARG A 7 -8.33 2.35 -33.01
CA ARG A 7 -7.54 2.75 -31.85
C ARG A 7 -6.18 3.19 -32.37
N GLY A 8 -5.94 4.50 -32.38
CA GLY A 8 -4.61 5.05 -32.64
C GLY A 8 -3.58 4.44 -31.68
N PRO A 9 -2.30 4.36 -32.07
CA PRO A 9 -1.27 3.77 -31.23
C PRO A 9 -1.25 4.46 -29.86
N SER A 10 -1.36 3.66 -28.80
CA SER A 10 -1.24 4.19 -27.44
C SER A 10 0.12 4.88 -27.31
N HIS A 11 0.17 6.01 -26.61
CA HIS A 11 1.39 6.78 -26.39
C HIS A 11 2.52 5.95 -25.71
N TRP A 12 2.18 4.76 -25.21
CA TRP A 12 3.07 3.80 -24.53
C TRP A 12 3.37 2.54 -25.35
N ASP A 13 2.88 2.44 -26.58
CA ASP A 13 3.05 1.29 -27.46
C ASP A 13 4.53 0.93 -27.63
N PHE A 14 5.41 1.93 -27.67
CA PHE A 14 6.85 1.73 -27.81
C PHE A 14 7.47 0.97 -26.61
N ILE A 15 6.95 1.16 -25.38
CA ILE A 15 7.41 0.45 -24.19
C ILE A 15 6.93 -1.00 -24.22
N TRP A 16 5.66 -1.22 -24.60
CA TRP A 16 5.05 -2.54 -24.54
C TRP A 16 5.42 -3.44 -25.72
N LYS A 17 5.75 -2.85 -26.88
CA LYS A 17 6.27 -3.56 -28.07
C LYS A 17 7.78 -3.84 -28.02
N ALA A 18 8.51 -3.27 -27.06
CA ALA A 18 9.95 -3.53 -26.91
C ALA A 18 10.26 -5.02 -26.63
N LYS A 19 11.30 -5.55 -27.27
CA LYS A 19 11.80 -6.93 -27.06
C LYS A 19 12.67 -7.03 -25.80
N VAL A 20 12.09 -6.75 -24.64
CA VAL A 20 12.74 -6.87 -23.32
C VAL A 20 11.83 -7.58 -22.30
N PRO A 21 12.37 -8.15 -21.21
CA PRO A 21 11.55 -8.79 -20.18
C PRO A 21 10.53 -7.83 -19.53
N ASN A 22 9.37 -8.36 -19.11
CA ASN A 22 8.28 -7.55 -18.55
C ASN A 22 8.67 -6.72 -17.31
N ARG A 23 9.66 -7.17 -16.52
CA ARG A 23 10.19 -6.39 -15.39
C ARG A 23 10.83 -5.08 -15.86
N VAL A 24 11.51 -5.11 -17.00
CA VAL A 24 12.14 -3.93 -17.62
C VAL A 24 11.09 -3.00 -18.19
N LYS A 25 10.05 -3.53 -18.87
CA LYS A 25 8.92 -2.72 -19.36
C LYS A 25 8.22 -1.96 -18.24
N LYS A 26 7.95 -2.64 -17.11
CA LYS A 26 7.37 -2.02 -15.90
C LYS A 26 8.29 -0.94 -15.32
N LEU A 27 9.61 -1.18 -15.30
CA LEU A 27 10.58 -0.18 -14.85
C LEU A 27 10.59 1.04 -15.80
N CYS A 28 10.66 0.83 -17.12
CA CYS A 28 10.61 1.90 -18.12
C CYS A 28 9.33 2.72 -18.00
N TRP A 29 8.16 2.08 -17.85
CA TRP A 29 6.91 2.78 -17.59
C TRP A 29 6.98 3.63 -16.32
N LYS A 30 7.53 3.09 -15.22
CA LYS A 30 7.74 3.86 -13.98
C LYS A 30 8.68 5.04 -14.20
N ILE A 31 9.74 4.90 -15.00
CA ILE A 31 10.68 5.99 -15.31
C ILE A 31 9.96 7.07 -16.12
N CYS A 32 9.26 6.69 -17.18
CA CYS A 32 8.55 7.62 -18.07
C CYS A 32 7.38 8.36 -17.38
N LYS A 33 6.78 7.75 -16.34
CA LYS A 33 5.74 8.37 -15.51
C LYS A 33 6.29 9.14 -14.30
N GLU A 34 7.60 9.35 -14.21
CA GLU A 34 8.26 9.95 -13.05
C GLU A 34 7.90 9.27 -11.71
N ALA A 35 7.54 7.99 -11.78
CA ALA A 35 7.08 7.17 -10.66
C ALA A 35 8.21 6.38 -9.98
N VAL A 36 9.43 6.40 -10.55
CA VAL A 36 10.63 5.93 -9.85
C VAL A 36 11.07 7.02 -8.86
N PRO A 37 11.40 6.66 -7.61
CA PRO A 37 11.95 7.58 -6.62
C PRO A 37 13.39 7.92 -6.98
N VAL A 38 13.57 8.69 -8.04
CA VAL A 38 14.80 9.41 -8.33
C VAL A 38 14.69 10.80 -7.73
N THR A 39 15.80 11.33 -7.25
CA THR A 39 15.92 12.63 -6.55
C THR A 39 15.09 13.73 -7.22
N ASN A 40 15.16 13.88 -8.53
CA ASN A 40 14.44 14.96 -9.23
C ASN A 40 12.91 14.82 -9.16
N ASN A 41 12.36 13.60 -9.15
CA ASN A 41 10.92 13.37 -9.09
C ASN A 41 10.36 13.60 -7.69
N LEU A 42 11.19 13.40 -6.66
CA LEU A 42 10.86 13.70 -5.28
C LEU A 42 10.85 15.22 -5.03
N ALA A 43 11.70 15.99 -5.74
CA ALA A 43 11.84 17.44 -5.58
C ALA A 43 10.58 18.13 -6.10
N LYS A 44 10.14 17.68 -7.27
CA LYS A 44 8.88 18.12 -7.90
C LYS A 44 7.65 17.85 -7.02
N ARG A 45 7.71 16.84 -6.14
CA ARG A 45 6.65 16.47 -5.21
C ARG A 45 6.75 17.13 -3.83
N ARG A 46 7.62 18.14 -3.66
CA ARG A 46 7.87 18.84 -2.39
C ARG A 46 8.29 17.90 -1.25
N VAL A 47 8.96 16.81 -1.58
CA VAL A 47 9.69 16.00 -0.60
C VAL A 47 11.06 16.64 -0.46
N SER A 48 11.42 17.12 0.75
CA SER A 48 12.75 17.72 0.99
C SER A 48 13.85 16.71 0.67
N ILE A 49 14.77 17.07 -0.23
CA ILE A 49 15.85 16.20 -0.74
C ILE A 49 17.18 16.74 -0.26
N GLU A 50 17.61 16.24 0.89
CA GLU A 50 19.01 16.28 1.26
C GLU A 50 19.60 14.86 1.45
N ASP A 51 18.81 13.78 1.23
CA ASP A 51 19.17 12.45 1.78
C ASP A 51 19.19 11.27 0.81
N LEU A 52 19.39 11.47 -0.48
CA LEU A 52 19.42 10.36 -1.43
C LEU A 52 20.76 10.23 -2.16
N CYS A 53 21.79 9.81 -1.42
CA CYS A 53 22.91 9.12 -2.05
C CYS A 53 23.60 8.11 -1.10
N PRO A 54 23.60 6.79 -1.39
CA PRO A 54 24.29 5.80 -0.57
C PRO A 54 25.82 5.74 -0.76
N SER A 55 26.42 6.55 -1.64
CA SER A 55 27.87 6.45 -1.87
C SER A 55 28.48 7.67 -2.55
N ARG A 56 28.91 8.65 -1.74
CA ARG A 56 30.09 9.44 -2.05
C ARG A 56 31.01 9.43 -0.84
N LYS A 57 32.10 8.65 -0.93
CA LYS A 57 33.26 8.85 -0.06
C LYS A 57 33.97 10.08 -0.60
N HIS A 58 33.83 11.25 0.01
CA HIS A 58 34.85 12.31 0.07
C HIS A 58 34.62 13.06 1.39
N GLY A 59 35.70 13.28 2.13
CA GLY A 59 35.70 13.45 3.58
C GLY A 59 35.29 14.82 4.11
N GLY A 60 35.14 14.84 5.45
CA GLY A 60 35.14 16.03 6.28
C GLY A 60 33.82 16.79 6.33
N THR A 61 32.93 16.42 7.26
CA THR A 61 32.29 17.28 8.28
C THR A 61 31.18 16.45 8.94
N THR A 62 31.32 16.14 10.23
CA THR A 62 30.36 15.34 10.99
C THR A 62 29.15 16.18 11.38
N VAL A 63 28.11 16.18 10.55
CA VAL A 63 26.76 16.54 11.00
C VAL A 63 26.20 15.33 11.77
N PRO A 64 25.63 15.49 12.98
CA PRO A 64 25.05 14.37 13.71
C PRO A 64 23.90 13.78 12.88
N LYS A 65 24.07 12.53 12.44
CA LYS A 65 23.04 11.76 11.73
C LYS A 65 21.86 11.56 12.68
N LYS A 66 20.77 12.33 12.52
CA LYS A 66 19.46 11.86 13.02
C LYS A 66 19.14 10.59 12.23
N PRO A 67 18.85 9.45 12.88
CA PRO A 67 18.41 8.27 12.15
C PRO A 67 17.09 8.62 11.46
N TRP A 68 17.03 8.43 10.14
CA TRP A 68 15.81 8.53 9.34
C TRP A 68 14.87 7.40 9.73
N ILE A 69 14.11 7.57 10.80
CA ILE A 69 13.12 6.58 11.19
C ILE A 69 11.86 6.85 10.35
N PHE A 70 11.55 5.96 9.41
CA PHE A 70 10.32 5.99 8.62
C PHE A 70 9.15 5.46 9.46
N ILE A 71 8.62 6.33 10.31
CA ILE A 71 7.66 5.99 11.37
C ILE A 71 6.23 6.26 10.92
N TRP A 72 5.33 5.36 11.28
CA TRP A 72 3.89 5.60 11.14
C TRP A 72 3.44 6.90 11.83
N GLN A 73 2.61 7.69 11.17
CA GLN A 73 2.12 8.96 11.71
C GLN A 73 0.63 8.87 12.04
N LYS A 74 0.24 9.47 13.18
CA LYS A 74 -1.17 9.62 13.56
C LYS A 74 -1.96 10.34 12.47
N PRO A 75 -3.20 9.92 12.19
CA PRO A 75 -4.07 10.68 11.30
C PRO A 75 -4.51 12.01 11.95
N PRO A 76 -4.99 12.98 11.15
CA PRO A 76 -5.65 14.17 11.66
C PRO A 76 -6.87 13.84 12.51
N THR A 77 -7.35 14.82 13.28
CA THR A 77 -8.59 14.71 14.07
C THR A 77 -9.77 14.29 13.19
N HIS A 78 -10.66 13.48 13.74
CA HIS A 78 -11.85 12.89 13.11
C HIS A 78 -11.54 12.01 11.90
N THR A 79 -10.32 11.48 11.79
CA THR A 79 -9.89 10.62 10.69
C THR A 79 -9.41 9.27 11.22
N VAL A 80 -9.82 8.20 10.54
CA VAL A 80 -9.34 6.84 10.80
C VAL A 80 -8.34 6.46 9.72
N LYS A 81 -7.16 5.98 10.13
CA LYS A 81 -6.12 5.50 9.23
C LYS A 81 -6.09 3.98 9.23
N LEU A 82 -6.28 3.39 8.06
CA LEU A 82 -6.20 1.97 7.81
C LEU A 82 -4.87 1.63 7.14
N ASN A 83 -4.10 0.76 7.75
CA ASN A 83 -2.92 0.14 7.14
C ASN A 83 -3.29 -1.27 6.69
N PHE A 84 -2.98 -1.65 5.45
CA PHE A 84 -3.20 -3.00 4.93
C PHE A 84 -1.91 -3.63 4.42
N ASP A 85 -1.79 -4.95 4.56
CA ASP A 85 -0.64 -5.73 4.12
C ASP A 85 -1.07 -7.14 3.71
N GLY A 86 -0.49 -7.64 2.62
CA GLY A 86 -0.64 -9.01 2.17
C GLY A 86 0.68 -9.79 2.31
N ALA A 87 0.61 -11.05 2.75
CA ALA A 87 1.78 -11.90 2.84
C ALA A 87 1.52 -13.31 2.29
N GLY A 88 2.50 -13.87 1.60
CA GLY A 88 2.45 -15.28 1.18
C GLY A 88 2.51 -16.23 2.39
N PHE A 89 1.71 -17.30 2.33
CA PHE A 89 1.67 -18.35 3.34
C PHE A 89 1.88 -19.73 2.70
N ARG A 90 3.16 -20.06 2.49
CA ARG A 90 3.57 -21.26 1.76
C ARG A 90 3.16 -22.56 2.44
N ALA A 91 3.14 -22.59 3.78
CA ALA A 91 2.81 -23.79 4.55
C ALA A 91 1.38 -24.29 4.25
N GLU A 92 0.42 -23.38 4.09
CA GLU A 92 -0.98 -23.70 3.78
C GLU A 92 -1.33 -23.42 2.31
N ARG A 93 -0.33 -23.28 1.43
CA ARG A 93 -0.53 -23.08 -0.02
C ARG A 93 -1.48 -21.91 -0.33
N GLY A 94 -1.26 -20.77 0.31
CA GLY A 94 -2.12 -19.61 0.12
C GLY A 94 -1.46 -18.30 0.49
N VAL A 95 -2.30 -17.32 0.77
CA VAL A 95 -1.91 -15.97 1.20
C VAL A 95 -2.73 -15.57 2.40
N VAL A 96 -2.16 -14.68 3.20
CA VAL A 96 -2.84 -14.02 4.30
C VAL A 96 -2.85 -12.52 4.07
N PHE A 97 -3.82 -11.86 4.66
CA PHE A 97 -3.86 -10.41 4.70
C PHE A 97 -4.17 -9.92 6.11
N GLY A 98 -3.73 -8.70 6.38
CA GLY A 98 -3.97 -8.01 7.63
C GLY A 98 -4.33 -6.55 7.36
N VAL A 99 -5.26 -6.06 8.17
CA VAL A 99 -5.71 -4.67 8.17
C VAL A 99 -5.80 -4.21 9.60
N ILE A 100 -5.29 -3.02 9.88
CA ILE A 100 -5.47 -2.35 11.17
C ILE A 100 -5.96 -0.92 10.95
N ALA A 101 -7.01 -0.53 11.68
CA ALA A 101 -7.60 0.80 11.66
C ALA A 101 -7.26 1.51 12.98
N ARG A 102 -6.70 2.71 12.89
CA ARG A 102 -6.27 3.52 14.03
C ARG A 102 -6.88 4.92 13.98
N ASP A 103 -7.30 5.42 15.13
CA ASP A 103 -7.85 6.79 15.26
C ASP A 103 -6.75 7.85 15.38
N GLU A 104 -7.17 9.11 15.56
CA GLU A 104 -6.32 10.29 15.79
C GLU A 104 -5.39 10.18 17.02
N LYS A 105 -5.72 9.31 17.99
CA LYS A 105 -4.88 9.02 19.16
C LYS A 105 -3.90 7.89 18.89
N GLY A 106 -4.04 7.22 17.75
CA GLY A 106 -3.30 6.02 17.37
C GLY A 106 -3.85 4.74 17.99
N LYS A 107 -5.04 4.80 18.62
CA LYS A 107 -5.68 3.64 19.21
C LYS A 107 -6.26 2.77 18.10
N CYS A 108 -6.05 1.46 18.19
CA CYS A 108 -6.73 0.51 17.31
C CYS A 108 -8.24 0.54 17.55
N VAL A 109 -9.00 0.87 16.50
CA VAL A 109 -10.47 0.98 16.51
C VAL A 109 -11.15 -0.07 15.64
N GLY A 110 -10.36 -0.86 14.91
CA GLY A 110 -10.83 -1.98 14.11
C GLY A 110 -9.66 -2.70 13.47
N TRP A 111 -9.84 -3.97 13.13
CA TRP A 111 -8.82 -4.75 12.45
C TRP A 111 -9.46 -5.94 11.75
N LYS A 112 -8.80 -6.46 10.72
CA LYS A 112 -9.26 -7.63 9.97
C LYS A 112 -8.07 -8.47 9.55
N MET A 113 -8.22 -9.79 9.62
CA MET A 113 -7.26 -10.72 9.06
C MET A 113 -8.00 -11.80 8.27
N GLY A 114 -7.32 -12.39 7.29
CA GLY A 114 -7.90 -13.49 6.52
C GLY A 114 -6.85 -14.33 5.81
N PHE A 115 -7.29 -15.51 5.41
CA PHE A 115 -6.51 -16.48 4.64
C PHE A 115 -7.28 -16.78 3.35
N LEU A 116 -6.55 -16.87 2.24
CA LEU A 116 -7.07 -17.31 0.96
C LEU A 116 -6.17 -18.42 0.41
N ALA A 117 -6.75 -19.62 0.29
CA ALA A 117 -6.07 -20.77 -0.30
C ALA A 117 -5.83 -20.57 -1.81
N ASN A 118 -4.80 -21.24 -2.33
CA ASN A 118 -4.50 -21.35 -3.76
C ASN A 118 -4.21 -20.02 -4.48
N ILE A 119 -3.79 -18.99 -3.75
CA ILE A 119 -3.25 -17.76 -4.33
C ILE A 119 -1.73 -17.76 -4.18
N TYR A 120 -1.02 -17.43 -5.26
CA TYR A 120 0.45 -17.39 -5.28
C TYR A 120 1.00 -16.09 -5.87
N ASP A 121 0.12 -15.21 -6.34
CA ASP A 121 0.51 -13.95 -6.96
C ASP A 121 0.58 -12.83 -5.91
N ALA A 122 1.77 -12.21 -5.79
CA ALA A 122 2.01 -11.16 -4.82
C ALA A 122 1.13 -9.93 -5.06
N MET A 123 0.81 -9.60 -6.32
CA MET A 123 -0.01 -8.43 -6.63
C MET A 123 -1.47 -8.65 -6.22
N LEU A 124 -1.98 -9.85 -6.51
CA LEU A 124 -3.29 -10.30 -6.08
C LEU A 124 -3.38 -10.37 -4.54
N THR A 125 -2.30 -10.76 -3.88
CA THR A 125 -2.20 -10.79 -2.41
C THR A 125 -2.43 -9.40 -1.81
N GLU A 126 -1.73 -8.39 -2.33
CA GLU A 126 -1.89 -7.00 -1.88
C GLU A 126 -3.25 -6.41 -2.26
N ALA A 127 -3.78 -6.74 -3.45
CA ALA A 127 -5.12 -6.34 -3.85
C ALA A 127 -6.20 -6.92 -2.91
N ARG A 128 -6.02 -8.16 -2.45
CA ARG A 128 -6.90 -8.79 -1.45
C ARG A 128 -6.77 -8.14 -0.08
N ALA A 129 -5.59 -7.69 0.32
CA ALA A 129 -5.41 -6.91 1.54
C ALA A 129 -6.15 -5.56 1.48
N ALA A 130 -6.02 -4.83 0.36
CA ALA A 130 -6.79 -3.60 0.13
C ALA A 130 -8.30 -3.85 0.16
N ARG A 131 -8.76 -4.96 -0.45
CA ARG A 131 -10.17 -5.35 -0.38
C ARG A 131 -10.62 -5.66 1.05
N GLY A 132 -9.79 -6.35 1.82
CA GLY A 132 -10.03 -6.58 3.24
C GLY A 132 -10.19 -5.28 4.03
N ALA A 133 -9.47 -4.21 3.65
CA ALA A 133 -9.62 -2.89 4.26
C ALA A 133 -10.97 -2.26 3.93
N ALA A 134 -11.40 -2.33 2.66
CA ALA A 134 -12.71 -1.86 2.25
C ALA A 134 -13.85 -2.64 2.95
N ASP A 135 -13.75 -3.96 3.07
CA ASP A 135 -14.74 -4.74 3.82
C ASP A 135 -14.83 -4.30 5.29
N LEU A 136 -13.68 -4.01 5.93
CA LEU A 136 -13.66 -3.53 7.31
C LEU A 136 -14.41 -2.20 7.40
N VAL A 137 -14.14 -1.28 6.48
CA VAL A 137 -14.84 0.00 6.37
C VAL A 137 -16.35 -0.19 6.21
N GLY A 138 -16.81 -1.11 5.37
CA GLY A 138 -18.25 -1.36 5.16
C GLY A 138 -19.03 -1.77 6.43
N HIS A 139 -18.35 -2.32 7.43
CA HIS A 139 -18.95 -2.67 8.73
C HIS A 139 -18.92 -1.52 9.76
N HIS A 140 -18.24 -0.42 9.44
CA HIS A 140 -18.07 0.74 10.33
C HIS A 140 -18.65 2.01 9.68
N ARG A 141 -19.05 2.97 10.52
CA ARG A 141 -19.54 4.28 10.05
C ARG A 141 -18.46 5.34 10.23
N TRP A 142 -17.34 5.18 9.51
CA TRP A 142 -16.26 6.16 9.51
C TRP A 142 -16.38 7.10 8.31
N ASP A 143 -16.34 8.41 8.56
CA ASP A 143 -16.57 9.42 7.52
C ASP A 143 -15.28 9.84 6.79
N ASN A 144 -14.15 9.88 7.48
CA ASN A 144 -12.87 10.30 6.91
C ASN A 144 -11.83 9.20 7.09
N LEU A 145 -11.27 8.75 5.97
CA LEU A 145 -10.35 7.63 5.93
C LEU A 145 -9.04 7.99 5.23
N ILE A 146 -7.95 7.46 5.78
CA ILE A 146 -6.67 7.32 5.08
C ILE A 146 -6.39 5.83 4.94
N LEU A 147 -6.25 5.33 3.72
CA LEU A 147 -5.81 3.96 3.45
C LEU A 147 -4.35 3.96 3.03
N GLU A 148 -3.53 3.19 3.72
CA GLU A 148 -2.10 3.07 3.50
C GLU A 148 -1.72 1.61 3.21
N GLY A 149 -0.86 1.41 2.21
CA GLY A 149 -0.27 0.11 1.90
C GLY A 149 1.16 0.26 1.39
N ASP A 150 1.92 -0.84 1.38
CA ASP A 150 3.32 -0.87 0.96
C ASP A 150 3.51 -1.31 -0.51
N ASN A 151 2.42 -1.44 -1.27
CA ASN A 151 2.47 -1.75 -2.70
C ASN A 151 2.06 -0.53 -3.55
N PHE A 152 3.06 0.13 -4.14
CA PHE A 152 2.87 1.31 -4.98
C PHE A 152 1.87 1.09 -6.11
N GLN A 153 1.88 -0.07 -6.76
CA GLN A 153 0.99 -0.33 -7.89
C GLN A 153 -0.46 -0.45 -7.42
N ILE A 154 -0.72 -1.18 -6.33
CA ILE A 154 -2.07 -1.28 -5.75
C ILE A 154 -2.57 0.08 -5.28
N CYS A 155 -1.77 0.84 -4.55
CA CYS A 155 -2.17 2.17 -4.08
C CYS A 155 -2.48 3.12 -5.25
N THR A 156 -1.65 3.09 -6.32
CA THR A 156 -1.89 3.89 -7.53
C THR A 156 -3.17 3.45 -8.24
N SER A 157 -3.35 2.15 -8.41
CA SER A 157 -4.53 1.57 -9.05
C SER A 157 -5.83 1.94 -8.34
N LEU A 158 -5.84 2.00 -7.01
CA LEU A 158 -7.03 2.38 -6.25
C LEU A 158 -7.45 3.85 -6.46
N VAL A 159 -6.50 4.73 -6.78
CA VAL A 159 -6.77 6.15 -7.08
C VAL A 159 -7.05 6.37 -8.57
N SER A 160 -6.45 5.55 -9.43
CA SER A 160 -6.52 5.70 -10.88
C SER A 160 -7.89 5.30 -11.46
N GLN A 161 -8.28 6.00 -12.52
CA GLN A 161 -9.38 5.64 -13.42
C GLN A 161 -8.89 4.89 -14.67
N GLU A 162 -7.58 4.65 -14.80
CA GLU A 162 -7.01 3.85 -15.89
C GLU A 162 -7.32 2.34 -15.69
N GLU A 163 -7.30 1.57 -16.79
CA GLU A 163 -7.51 0.13 -16.72
C GLU A 163 -6.42 -0.58 -15.92
N ASP A 164 -6.83 -1.30 -14.88
CA ASP A 164 -5.97 -2.16 -14.08
C ASP A 164 -5.69 -3.51 -14.79
N PRO A 165 -4.59 -4.20 -14.46
CA PRO A 165 -4.35 -5.56 -14.95
C PRO A 165 -5.56 -6.46 -14.67
N TRP A 166 -5.95 -7.28 -15.66
CA TRP A 166 -7.15 -8.13 -15.57
C TRP A 166 -7.17 -9.03 -14.33
N THR A 167 -6.01 -9.42 -13.80
CA THR A 167 -5.89 -10.26 -12.61
C THR A 167 -6.34 -9.57 -11.32
N THR A 168 -6.17 -8.25 -11.22
CA THR A 168 -6.52 -7.46 -10.03
C THR A 168 -7.72 -6.54 -10.23
N SER A 169 -8.03 -6.20 -11.48
CA SER A 169 -9.11 -5.27 -11.85
C SER A 169 -10.45 -5.59 -11.18
N PRO A 170 -10.95 -6.85 -11.17
CA PRO A 170 -12.21 -7.15 -10.50
C PRO A 170 -12.22 -6.79 -9.01
N ILE A 171 -11.15 -7.13 -8.29
CA ILE A 171 -11.03 -6.90 -6.84
C ILE A 171 -10.84 -5.41 -6.55
N LEU A 172 -10.06 -4.71 -7.37
CA LEU A 172 -9.81 -3.28 -7.19
C LEU A 172 -11.05 -2.45 -7.51
N ASN A 173 -11.82 -2.82 -8.54
CA ASN A 173 -13.09 -2.18 -8.84
C ASN A 173 -14.09 -2.37 -7.70
N GLU A 174 -14.21 -3.59 -7.17
CA GLU A 174 -15.07 -3.85 -6.01
C GLU A 174 -14.64 -3.02 -4.79
N THR A 175 -13.32 -2.91 -4.55
CA THR A 175 -12.73 -2.10 -3.47
C THR A 175 -13.09 -0.62 -3.65
N LYS A 176 -12.93 -0.08 -4.86
CA LYS A 176 -13.31 1.30 -5.20
C LYS A 176 -14.81 1.54 -4.97
N THR A 177 -15.67 0.60 -5.38
CA THR A 177 -17.13 0.70 -5.19
C THR A 177 -17.50 0.80 -3.71
N ILE A 178 -16.89 -0.03 -2.85
CA ILE A 178 -17.14 0.08 -1.40
C ILE A 178 -16.64 1.41 -0.85
N LEU A 179 -15.43 1.84 -1.23
CA LEU A 179 -14.87 3.09 -0.69
C LEU A 179 -15.62 4.33 -1.19
N ALA A 180 -16.31 4.26 -2.33
CA ALA A 180 -17.06 5.38 -2.89
C ALA A 180 -18.24 5.85 -2.03
N VAL A 181 -18.71 5.03 -1.08
CA VAL A 181 -19.81 5.43 -0.17
C VAL A 181 -19.31 6.26 1.03
N VAL A 182 -17.99 6.29 1.24
CA VAL A 182 -17.37 7.02 2.36
C VAL A 182 -17.20 8.49 1.98
N ARG A 183 -17.50 9.40 2.91
CA ARG A 183 -17.47 10.85 2.67
C ARG A 183 -16.11 11.34 2.19
N SER A 184 -15.01 10.87 2.78
CA SER A 184 -13.66 11.24 2.36
C SER A 184 -12.71 10.06 2.49
N VAL A 185 -12.00 9.74 1.41
CA VAL A 185 -10.99 8.68 1.36
C VAL A 185 -9.74 9.21 0.69
N THR A 186 -8.61 9.13 1.40
CA THR A 186 -7.27 9.32 0.83
C THR A 186 -6.56 7.97 0.79
N ILE A 187 -5.81 7.71 -0.28
CA ILE A 187 -5.02 6.49 -0.43
C ILE A 187 -3.55 6.87 -0.59
N SER A 188 -2.66 6.21 0.12
CA SER A 188 -1.23 6.54 0.15
C SER A 188 -0.36 5.29 0.14
N PHE A 189 0.70 5.34 -0.65
CA PHE A 189 1.77 4.36 -0.57
C PHE A 189 2.74 4.77 0.55
N ILE A 190 3.13 3.81 1.38
CA ILE A 190 4.12 3.98 2.45
C ILE A 190 5.23 2.94 2.35
N ASN A 191 6.37 3.22 2.99
CA ASN A 191 7.42 2.21 3.13
C ASN A 191 7.00 1.12 4.13
N ARG A 192 7.62 -0.05 4.01
CA ARG A 192 7.33 -1.24 4.80
C ARG A 192 7.50 -1.01 6.30
N GLU A 193 8.49 -0.21 6.68
CA GLU A 193 8.80 0.14 8.05
C GLU A 193 7.63 0.85 8.73
N GLY A 194 6.91 1.71 8.00
CA GLY A 194 5.69 2.38 8.49
C GLY A 194 4.42 1.52 8.42
N ASN A 195 4.49 0.32 7.84
CA ASN A 195 3.36 -0.59 7.67
C ASN A 195 3.44 -1.84 8.59
N HIS A 196 4.35 -1.83 9.56
CA HIS A 196 4.67 -3.02 10.36
C HIS A 196 3.47 -3.59 11.12
N ALA A 197 2.61 -2.73 11.66
CA ALA A 197 1.41 -3.19 12.39
C ALA A 197 0.46 -4.03 11.50
N ALA A 198 0.22 -3.61 10.25
CA ALA A 198 -0.60 -4.38 9.31
C ALA A 198 0.05 -5.73 8.94
N HIS A 199 1.37 -5.73 8.78
CA HIS A 199 2.14 -6.96 8.57
C HIS A 199 1.98 -7.94 9.75
N CYS A 200 2.06 -7.44 10.99
CA CYS A 200 1.84 -8.26 12.18
C CYS A 200 0.42 -8.85 12.22
N VAL A 201 -0.60 -8.09 11.80
CA VAL A 201 -1.98 -8.59 11.68
C VAL A 201 -2.06 -9.71 10.65
N ALA A 202 -1.44 -9.53 9.47
CA ALA A 202 -1.45 -10.53 8.41
C ALA A 202 -0.82 -11.85 8.89
N ARG A 203 0.31 -11.76 9.60
CA ARG A 203 1.01 -12.93 10.16
C ARG A 203 0.25 -13.61 11.30
N ALA A 204 -0.58 -12.87 12.03
CA ALA A 204 -1.43 -13.45 13.08
C ALA A 204 -2.57 -14.32 12.52
N ALA A 205 -2.89 -14.24 11.23
CA ALA A 205 -3.87 -15.15 10.61
C ALA A 205 -3.45 -16.63 10.72
N ASN A 206 -2.17 -16.91 10.95
CA ASN A 206 -1.60 -18.25 11.02
C ASN A 206 -1.64 -18.87 12.42
N SER A 207 -1.98 -18.11 13.46
CA SER A 207 -1.80 -18.55 14.86
C SER A 207 -3.03 -19.23 15.46
N GLY A 208 -4.13 -19.40 14.70
CA GLY A 208 -5.38 -20.00 15.20
C GLY A 208 -6.04 -19.22 16.33
N LEU A 209 -5.58 -17.98 16.58
CA LEU A 209 -6.05 -17.17 17.70
C LEU A 209 -7.51 -16.73 17.49
N PRO A 210 -8.29 -16.61 18.58
CA PRO A 210 -9.64 -16.07 18.52
C PRO A 210 -9.63 -14.68 17.87
N ARG A 211 -10.46 -14.47 16.84
CA ARG A 211 -10.51 -13.22 16.06
C ARG A 211 -11.16 -12.04 16.80
N ILE A 212 -11.24 -12.13 18.12
CA ILE A 212 -11.95 -11.19 19.00
C ILE A 212 -10.95 -10.28 19.72
N VAL A 213 -9.75 -10.79 20.02
CA VAL A 213 -8.71 -10.05 20.75
C VAL A 213 -7.59 -9.68 19.79
N LEU A 214 -7.17 -8.41 19.82
CA LEU A 214 -6.03 -7.94 19.03
C LEU A 214 -4.76 -8.70 19.47
N PRO A 215 -4.04 -9.38 18.56
CA PRO A 215 -2.85 -10.14 18.93
C PRO A 215 -1.77 -9.28 19.62
N MET A 216 -1.09 -9.82 20.64
CA MET A 216 -0.12 -9.06 21.46
C MET A 216 1.04 -8.48 20.64
N ASN A 217 1.51 -9.20 19.62
CA ASN A 217 2.53 -8.71 18.70
C ASN A 217 2.04 -7.49 17.89
N VAL A 218 0.74 -7.42 17.58
CA VAL A 218 0.14 -6.27 16.91
C VAL A 218 0.02 -5.08 17.87
N VAL A 219 -0.36 -5.33 19.13
CA VAL A 219 -0.37 -4.30 20.19
C VAL A 219 1.02 -3.69 20.36
N ALA A 220 2.06 -4.54 20.42
CA ALA A 220 3.44 -4.08 20.52
C ALA A 220 3.85 -3.25 19.30
N ALA A 221 3.52 -3.69 18.08
CA ALA A 221 3.79 -2.91 16.87
C ALA A 221 3.11 -1.53 16.89
N CYS A 222 1.85 -1.46 17.34
CA CYS A 222 1.16 -0.19 17.51
C CYS A 222 1.84 0.72 18.53
N GLN A 223 2.36 0.15 19.63
CA GLN A 223 3.06 0.93 20.65
C GLN A 223 4.39 1.48 20.13
N VAL A 224 5.15 0.69 19.37
CA VAL A 224 6.39 1.13 18.72
C VAL A 224 6.13 2.34 17.82
N ASP A 225 5.07 2.28 17.02
CA ASP A 225 4.64 3.37 16.14
C ASP A 225 4.30 4.67 16.91
N LEU A 226 3.89 4.58 18.17
CA LEU A 226 3.54 5.74 19.02
C LEU A 226 4.72 6.32 19.78
N LEU A 227 5.75 5.51 20.08
CA LEU A 227 6.92 5.91 20.86
C LEU A 227 7.95 6.69 20.05
N THR A 228 7.76 6.78 18.74
CA THR A 228 8.75 7.34 17.81
C THR A 228 8.42 8.76 17.34
N ILE A 229 7.43 9.42 17.95
CA ILE A 229 7.02 10.81 17.67
C ILE A 229 7.59 11.76 18.72
#